data_AF-A0A7W4BLH3-F1
#
_entry.id   AF-A0A7W4BLH3-F1
#
_cell.length_a   1.000
_cell.length_b   1.000
_cell.length_c   1.000
_cell.angle_alpha   90.00
_cell.angle_beta   90.00
_cell.angle_gamma   90.00
#
_symmetry.space_group_name_H-M   'P 1'
#
loop_
_entity.id
_entity.type
_entity.pdbx_description
1 polymer ?
#
loop_
_entity_poly.entity_id
_entity_poly.type
_entity_poly.pdbx_seq_one_letter_code
_entity_poly.pdbx_strand_id
1 'polypeptide(L)'
;MKFLYYTGLFLSLMFSANSFALEQQYQQPIVDLIKAFKNHDKAAISSHIRYPLSRTYPVPDINNEAELVERFDDVFDKTLIKQIVDSNIDTDWDKVGWRGIMLNSGVVWVDTDGKIIGINYQTAKEQLLAKNLIAADKQALHPSINAFVEPILDWQTAKYRIRIDDLGDGNFRYASWSIDKKTSDKPDIVLLKGEIEFEGSGGNHSYTFKNGRYSYVLQVTVIGCDTSPPGWLEVYKDDKRILSQDIINTGS
;
A
#
# COMPACT_ATOMS: atom_id res chain seq x y z
N MET A 1 44.93 -44.65 3.07
CA MET A 1 43.79 -43.80 3.47
C MET A 1 42.99 -43.48 2.22
N LYS A 2 41.78 -44.06 2.08
CA LYS A 2 40.90 -43.88 0.90
C LYS A 2 39.89 -42.77 1.21
N PHE A 3 39.83 -41.76 0.36
CA PHE A 3 38.86 -40.66 0.43
C PHE A 3 37.48 -41.16 -0.01
N LEU A 4 36.46 -41.02 0.84
CA LEU A 4 35.05 -41.16 0.47
C LEU A 4 34.54 -39.83 -0.08
N TYR A 5 34.05 -39.84 -1.31
CA TYR A 5 33.28 -38.75 -1.89
C TYR A 5 31.82 -38.91 -1.46
N TYR A 6 31.25 -37.91 -0.77
CA TYR A 6 29.82 -37.80 -0.55
C TYR A 6 29.20 -36.92 -1.64
N THR A 7 28.48 -37.54 -2.55
CA THR A 7 27.57 -36.87 -3.48
C THR A 7 26.31 -36.44 -2.73
N GLY A 8 26.17 -35.14 -2.48
CA GLY A 8 24.94 -34.55 -1.95
C GLY A 8 23.85 -34.54 -3.02
N LEU A 9 22.77 -35.28 -2.79
CA LEU A 9 21.56 -35.27 -3.62
C LEU A 9 20.75 -34.01 -3.26
N PHE A 10 20.74 -33.00 -4.13
CA PHE A 10 19.83 -31.85 -4.01
C PHE A 10 18.43 -32.28 -4.44
N LEU A 11 17.57 -32.58 -3.47
CA LEU A 11 16.15 -32.79 -3.71
C LEU A 11 15.49 -31.40 -3.84
N SER A 12 15.20 -30.98 -5.07
CA SER A 12 14.39 -29.80 -5.31
C SER A 12 12.93 -30.13 -4.96
N LEU A 13 12.46 -29.58 -3.84
CA LEU A 13 11.04 -29.56 -3.50
C LEU A 13 10.33 -28.63 -4.48
N MET A 14 9.77 -29.21 -5.53
CA MET A 14 8.76 -28.54 -6.36
C MET A 14 7.50 -28.41 -5.50
N PHE A 15 7.25 -27.22 -4.96
CA PHE A 15 5.94 -26.89 -4.42
C PHE A 15 4.95 -26.81 -5.59
N SER A 16 4.21 -27.89 -5.82
CA SER A 16 2.97 -27.82 -6.58
C SER A 16 1.97 -27.01 -5.76
N ALA A 17 1.66 -25.80 -6.20
CA ALA A 17 0.47 -25.10 -5.75
C ALA A 17 -0.73 -25.91 -6.22
N ASN A 18 -1.21 -26.82 -5.37
CA ASN A 18 -2.55 -27.34 -5.52
C ASN A 18 -3.48 -26.19 -5.14
N SER A 19 -4.08 -25.52 -6.13
CA SER A 19 -5.23 -24.64 -5.87
C SER A 19 -6.36 -25.55 -5.42
N PHE A 20 -6.50 -25.72 -4.11
CA PHE A 20 -7.71 -26.31 -3.57
C PHE A 20 -8.82 -25.28 -3.78
N ALA A 21 -9.96 -25.73 -4.31
CA ALA A 21 -11.14 -24.88 -4.43
C ALA A 21 -11.42 -24.15 -3.11
N LEU A 22 -11.90 -22.91 -3.19
CA LEU A 22 -12.22 -22.10 -2.03
C LEU A 22 -13.10 -22.90 -1.06
N GLU A 23 -12.71 -22.94 0.22
CA GLU A 23 -13.44 -23.71 1.24
C GLU A 23 -14.92 -23.29 1.25
N GLN A 24 -15.83 -24.28 1.29
CA GLN A 24 -17.28 -24.08 1.09
C GLN A 24 -17.89 -22.97 1.96
N GLN A 25 -17.40 -22.81 3.18
CA GLN A 25 -17.88 -21.78 4.11
C GLN A 25 -17.66 -20.34 3.64
N TYR A 26 -16.68 -20.09 2.75
CA TYR A 26 -16.40 -18.76 2.21
C TYR A 26 -17.03 -18.53 0.83
N GLN A 27 -17.65 -19.56 0.25
CA GLN A 27 -18.16 -19.47 -1.12
C GLN A 27 -19.38 -18.54 -1.21
N GLN A 28 -20.35 -18.68 -0.31
CA GLN A 28 -21.61 -17.92 -0.41
C GLN A 28 -21.41 -16.39 -0.36
N PRO A 29 -20.58 -15.82 0.54
CA PRO A 29 -20.29 -14.39 0.51
C PRO A 29 -19.69 -13.89 -0.82
N ILE A 30 -18.83 -14.69 -1.46
CA ILE A 30 -18.25 -14.36 -2.78
C ILE A 30 -19.29 -14.48 -3.89
N VAL A 31 -20.19 -15.47 -3.85
CA VAL A 31 -21.32 -15.57 -4.79
C VAL A 31 -22.21 -14.33 -4.73
N ASP A 32 -22.51 -13.85 -3.53
CA ASP A 32 -23.33 -12.67 -3.32
C ASP A 32 -22.65 -11.40 -3.85
N LEU A 33 -21.33 -11.27 -3.62
CA LEU A 33 -20.51 -10.22 -4.21
C LEU A 33 -20.59 -10.23 -5.76
N ILE A 34 -20.31 -11.38 -6.37
CA ILE A 34 -20.36 -11.55 -7.85
C ILE A 34 -21.75 -11.20 -8.38
N LYS A 35 -22.81 -11.58 -7.67
CA LYS A 35 -24.20 -11.27 -8.03
C LYS A 35 -24.47 -9.76 -8.00
N ALA A 36 -23.96 -9.03 -7.00
CA ALA A 36 -24.08 -7.57 -6.94
C ALA A 36 -23.44 -6.91 -8.18
N PHE A 37 -22.25 -7.37 -8.58
CA PHE A 37 -21.59 -6.90 -9.81
C PHE A 37 -22.35 -7.26 -11.09
N LYS A 38 -22.90 -8.48 -11.18
CA LYS A 38 -23.73 -8.90 -12.32
C LYS A 38 -24.98 -8.04 -12.52
N ASN A 39 -25.57 -7.60 -11.42
CA ASN A 39 -26.76 -6.75 -11.44
C ASN A 39 -26.44 -5.27 -11.68
N HIS A 40 -25.16 -4.89 -11.74
CA HIS A 40 -24.71 -3.50 -11.79
C HIS A 40 -25.27 -2.61 -10.67
N ASP A 41 -25.57 -3.22 -9.52
CA ASP A 41 -26.18 -2.54 -8.38
C ASP A 41 -25.09 -1.84 -7.56
N LYS A 42 -24.81 -0.57 -7.89
CA LYS A 42 -23.78 0.23 -7.21
C LYS A 42 -24.02 0.33 -5.71
N ALA A 43 -25.26 0.34 -5.25
CA ALA A 43 -25.57 0.39 -3.82
C ALA A 43 -25.22 -0.94 -3.14
N ALA A 44 -25.63 -2.07 -3.72
CA ALA A 44 -25.26 -3.39 -3.21
C ALA A 44 -23.74 -3.59 -3.22
N ILE A 45 -23.06 -3.23 -4.31
CA ILE A 45 -21.58 -3.29 -4.40
C ILE A 45 -20.94 -2.44 -3.30
N SER A 46 -21.46 -1.22 -3.06
CA SER A 46 -20.90 -0.32 -2.05
C SER A 46 -21.04 -0.88 -0.63
N SER A 47 -22.11 -1.62 -0.37
CA SER A 47 -22.29 -2.32 0.91
C SER A 47 -21.29 -3.47 1.10
N HIS A 48 -20.69 -3.98 0.03
CA HIS A 48 -19.66 -5.03 0.05
C HIS A 48 -18.24 -4.49 0.23
N ILE A 49 -18.05 -3.25 0.67
CA ILE A 49 -16.72 -2.68 0.88
C ILE A 49 -16.45 -2.49 2.37
N ARG A 50 -15.21 -2.79 2.78
CA ARG A 50 -14.67 -2.41 4.09
C ARG A 50 -14.10 -1.01 3.96
N TYR A 51 -14.72 -0.04 4.60
CA TYR A 51 -14.25 1.34 4.59
C TYR A 51 -13.31 1.65 5.78
N PRO A 52 -12.34 2.57 5.61
CA PRO A 52 -11.99 3.23 4.34
C PRO A 52 -11.36 2.24 3.34
N LEU A 53 -11.70 2.38 2.05
CA LEU A 53 -11.07 1.63 0.97
C LEU A 53 -9.81 2.39 0.53
N SER A 54 -8.67 1.87 0.94
CA SER A 54 -7.39 2.53 0.69
C SER A 54 -7.04 2.56 -0.80
N ARG A 55 -6.56 3.71 -1.28
CA ARG A 55 -6.01 3.90 -2.63
C ARG A 55 -4.53 4.22 -2.56
N THR A 56 -3.82 4.04 -3.68
CA THR A 56 -2.41 4.37 -3.74
C THR A 56 -2.24 5.89 -3.67
N TYR A 57 -1.55 6.38 -2.64
CA TYR A 57 -1.20 7.79 -2.51
C TYR A 57 -0.52 8.29 -3.80
N PRO A 58 -0.91 9.46 -4.36
CA PRO A 58 -1.70 10.51 -3.74
C PRO A 58 -3.21 10.46 -4.00
N VAL A 59 -3.75 9.38 -4.58
CA VAL A 59 -5.20 9.26 -4.74
C VAL A 59 -5.85 9.14 -3.36
N PRO A 60 -6.83 9.99 -3.01
CA PRO A 60 -7.47 9.91 -1.69
C PRO A 60 -8.22 8.59 -1.51
N ASP A 61 -8.23 8.12 -0.27
CA ASP A 61 -9.02 6.97 0.14
C ASP A 61 -10.52 7.24 -0.09
N ILE A 62 -11.30 6.18 -0.12
CA ILE A 62 -12.77 6.26 -0.16
C ILE A 62 -13.28 5.90 1.23
N ASN A 63 -13.88 6.84 1.94
CA ASN A 63 -14.16 6.70 3.37
C ASN A 63 -15.53 6.09 3.68
N ASN A 64 -16.43 6.05 2.71
CA ASN A 64 -17.80 5.59 2.89
C ASN A 64 -18.48 5.24 1.56
N GLU A 65 -19.68 4.68 1.65
CA GLU A 65 -20.50 4.29 0.50
C GLU A 65 -20.85 5.46 -0.43
N ALA A 66 -21.13 6.64 0.11
CA ALA A 66 -21.51 7.79 -0.72
C ALA A 66 -20.34 8.25 -1.59
N GLU A 67 -19.14 8.34 -1.01
CA GLU A 67 -17.90 8.64 -1.75
C GLU A 67 -17.62 7.57 -2.81
N LEU A 68 -17.86 6.29 -2.50
CA LEU A 68 -17.68 5.23 -3.50
C LEU A 68 -18.66 5.36 -4.64
N VAL A 69 -19.93 5.65 -4.39
CA VAL A 69 -20.93 5.80 -5.45
C VAL A 69 -20.55 6.96 -6.38
N GLU A 70 -20.04 8.07 -5.83
CA GLU A 70 -19.55 9.20 -6.60
C GLU A 70 -18.31 8.83 -7.44
N ARG A 71 -17.35 8.12 -6.83
CA ARG A 71 -16.08 7.72 -7.45
C ARG A 71 -16.11 6.32 -8.07
N PHE A 72 -17.30 5.76 -8.29
CA PHE A 72 -17.44 4.34 -8.62
C PHE A 72 -16.67 3.99 -9.89
N ASP A 73 -16.80 4.83 -10.92
CA ASP A 73 -16.17 4.59 -12.20
C ASP A 73 -14.66 4.87 -12.18
N ASP A 74 -14.14 5.53 -11.14
CA ASP A 74 -12.69 5.70 -10.95
C ASP A 74 -12.08 4.39 -10.45
N VAL A 75 -12.82 3.60 -9.66
CA VAL A 75 -12.35 2.35 -9.05
C VAL A 75 -12.71 1.13 -9.90
N PHE A 76 -13.93 1.09 -10.43
CA PHE A 76 -14.50 -0.08 -11.12
C PHE A 76 -14.77 0.24 -12.60
N ASP A 77 -13.79 -0.03 -13.44
CA ASP A 77 -13.97 0.01 -14.88
C ASP A 77 -14.57 -1.30 -15.43
N LYS A 78 -14.90 -1.31 -16.73
CA LYS A 78 -15.47 -2.49 -17.38
C LYS A 78 -14.55 -3.72 -17.30
N THR A 79 -13.23 -3.50 -17.28
CA THR A 79 -12.23 -4.57 -17.23
C THR A 79 -12.25 -5.26 -15.87
N LEU A 80 -12.21 -4.49 -14.79
CA LEU A 80 -12.26 -5.01 -13.44
C LEU A 80 -13.61 -5.66 -13.14
N ILE A 81 -14.72 -5.01 -13.51
CA ILE A 81 -16.06 -5.58 -13.33
C ILE A 81 -16.17 -6.93 -14.05
N LYS A 82 -15.67 -7.04 -15.29
CA LYS A 82 -15.68 -8.29 -16.05
C LYS A 82 -14.88 -9.39 -15.33
N GLN A 83 -13.68 -9.07 -14.82
CA GLN A 83 -12.87 -10.04 -14.06
C GLN A 83 -13.62 -10.58 -12.83
N ILE A 84 -14.36 -9.74 -12.11
CA ILE A 84 -15.16 -10.18 -10.96
C ILE A 84 -16.36 -11.01 -11.43
N VAL A 85 -17.12 -10.51 -12.40
CA VAL A 85 -18.37 -11.13 -12.89
C VAL A 85 -18.14 -12.52 -13.50
N ASP A 86 -17.07 -12.67 -14.26
CA ASP A 86 -16.75 -13.90 -14.99
C ASP A 86 -15.89 -14.87 -14.17
N SER A 87 -15.48 -14.49 -12.96
CA SER A 87 -14.64 -15.34 -12.12
C SER A 87 -15.35 -16.65 -11.73
N ASN A 88 -14.57 -17.72 -11.71
CA ASN A 88 -14.99 -19.03 -11.22
C ASN A 88 -14.58 -19.20 -9.76
N ILE A 89 -15.56 -19.45 -8.89
CA ILE A 89 -15.35 -19.58 -7.45
C ILE A 89 -14.42 -20.73 -7.05
N ASP A 90 -14.35 -21.78 -7.86
CA ASP A 90 -13.56 -22.97 -7.56
C ASP A 90 -12.09 -22.85 -7.98
N THR A 91 -11.75 -21.87 -8.83
CA THR A 91 -10.42 -21.77 -9.46
C THR A 91 -9.76 -20.41 -9.37
N ASP A 92 -10.54 -19.34 -9.28
CA ASP A 92 -10.03 -17.97 -9.39
C ASP A 92 -9.96 -17.29 -8.01
N TRP A 93 -10.51 -17.92 -6.97
CA TRP A 93 -10.57 -17.39 -5.62
C TRP A 93 -9.82 -18.28 -4.64
N ASP A 94 -8.79 -17.72 -4.00
CA ASP A 94 -7.94 -18.46 -3.08
C ASP A 94 -7.88 -17.77 -1.71
N LYS A 95 -8.03 -18.56 -0.64
CA LYS A 95 -7.81 -18.06 0.71
C LYS A 95 -6.32 -18.07 1.05
N VAL A 96 -5.79 -16.92 1.46
CA VAL A 96 -4.36 -16.72 1.75
C VAL A 96 -4.15 -16.48 3.25
N GLY A 97 -4.46 -17.50 4.05
CA GLY A 97 -4.30 -17.46 5.51
C GLY A 97 -5.08 -16.30 6.14
N TRP A 98 -4.41 -15.49 6.96
CA TRP A 98 -5.01 -14.35 7.65
C TRP A 98 -5.23 -13.12 6.74
N ARG A 99 -4.66 -13.10 5.51
CA ARG A 99 -4.75 -11.95 4.59
C ARG A 99 -6.12 -11.79 3.92
N GLY A 100 -6.93 -12.85 3.93
CA GLY A 100 -8.24 -12.88 3.27
C GLY A 100 -8.25 -13.79 2.05
N ILE A 101 -9.22 -13.53 1.17
CA ILE A 101 -9.52 -14.29 -0.04
C ILE A 101 -9.17 -13.39 -1.23
N MET A 102 -8.29 -13.86 -2.11
CA MET A 102 -7.85 -13.10 -3.28
C MET A 102 -8.55 -13.60 -4.54
N LEU A 103 -8.92 -12.68 -5.43
CA LEU A 103 -9.30 -12.97 -6.80
C LEU A 103 -8.06 -12.93 -7.70
N ASN A 104 -7.85 -13.99 -8.48
CA ASN A 104 -6.68 -14.21 -9.32
C ASN A 104 -5.39 -13.99 -8.51
N SER A 105 -4.37 -13.38 -9.09
CA SER A 105 -3.14 -13.00 -8.38
C SER A 105 -3.28 -11.73 -7.54
N GLY A 106 -4.38 -11.61 -6.78
CA GLY A 106 -4.61 -10.48 -5.88
C GLY A 106 -5.12 -9.21 -6.57
N VAL A 107 -5.89 -9.32 -7.64
CA VAL A 107 -6.52 -8.17 -8.31
C VAL A 107 -7.51 -7.49 -7.36
N VAL A 108 -8.28 -8.31 -6.61
CA VAL A 108 -9.20 -7.90 -5.54
C VAL A 108 -8.94 -8.78 -4.32
N TRP A 109 -8.98 -8.18 -3.14
CA TRP A 109 -8.89 -8.86 -1.85
C TRP A 109 -10.19 -8.68 -1.08
N VAL A 110 -10.68 -9.78 -0.50
CA VAL A 110 -11.95 -9.85 0.21
C VAL A 110 -11.71 -10.51 1.58
N ASP A 111 -12.37 -10.03 2.62
CA ASP A 111 -12.37 -10.72 3.91
C ASP A 111 -13.30 -11.94 3.93
N THR A 112 -13.35 -12.66 5.06
CA THR A 112 -14.19 -13.86 5.19
C THR A 112 -15.69 -13.58 5.18
N ASP A 113 -16.10 -12.31 5.34
CA ASP A 113 -17.50 -11.87 5.32
C ASP A 113 -17.93 -11.41 3.92
N GLY A 114 -17.05 -11.53 2.91
CA GLY A 114 -17.34 -11.12 1.56
C GLY A 114 -17.22 -9.60 1.34
N LYS A 115 -16.50 -8.88 2.21
CA LYS A 115 -16.21 -7.45 2.03
C LYS A 115 -14.88 -7.25 1.32
N ILE A 116 -14.84 -6.46 0.26
CA ILE A 116 -13.62 -6.03 -0.40
C ILE A 116 -12.81 -5.17 0.59
N ILE A 117 -11.59 -5.62 0.86
CA ILE A 117 -10.61 -4.98 1.75
C ILE A 117 -9.44 -4.38 0.98
N GLY A 118 -9.31 -4.67 -0.31
CA GLY A 118 -8.24 -4.12 -1.14
C GLY A 118 -8.47 -4.37 -2.63
N ILE A 119 -8.02 -3.43 -3.46
CA ILE A 119 -8.07 -3.52 -4.92
C ILE A 119 -6.71 -3.07 -5.46
N ASN A 120 -5.93 -4.02 -5.98
CA ASN A 120 -4.61 -3.75 -6.55
C ASN A 120 -4.70 -3.28 -8.02
N TYR A 121 -5.85 -3.50 -8.67
CA TYR A 121 -6.12 -2.94 -9.99
C TYR A 121 -6.25 -1.42 -9.92
N GLN A 122 -5.56 -0.72 -10.84
CA GLN A 122 -5.70 0.71 -11.04
C GLN A 122 -6.29 0.98 -12.42
N THR A 123 -7.46 1.62 -12.46
CA THR A 123 -8.11 1.99 -13.72
C THR A 123 -7.33 3.10 -14.43
N ALA A 124 -7.57 3.26 -15.74
CA ALA A 124 -7.02 4.39 -16.49
C ALA A 124 -7.47 5.77 -15.94
N LYS A 125 -8.68 5.85 -15.37
CA LYS A 125 -9.18 7.09 -14.74
C LYS A 125 -8.41 7.40 -13.46
N GLU A 126 -8.17 6.40 -12.63
CA GLU A 126 -7.43 6.59 -11.39
C GLU A 126 -5.96 6.92 -11.64
N GLN A 127 -5.34 6.28 -12.63
CA GLN A 127 -3.98 6.63 -13.07
C GLN A 127 -3.89 8.08 -13.58
N LEU A 128 -4.91 8.55 -14.31
CA LEU A 128 -4.99 9.94 -14.75
C LEU A 128 -5.17 10.91 -13.57
N LEU A 129 -6.02 10.56 -12.60
CA LEU A 129 -6.20 11.32 -11.37
C LEU A 129 -4.88 11.43 -10.59
N ALA A 130 -4.19 10.31 -10.36
CA ALA A 130 -2.88 10.27 -9.72
C ALA A 130 -1.88 11.20 -10.43
N LYS A 131 -1.78 11.09 -11.76
CA LYS A 131 -0.91 11.97 -12.57
C LYS A 131 -1.21 13.45 -12.38
N ASN A 132 -2.49 13.83 -12.35
CA ASN A 132 -2.89 15.21 -12.14
C ASN A 132 -2.57 15.71 -10.73
N LEU A 133 -2.80 14.88 -9.71
CA LEU A 133 -2.46 15.18 -8.31
C LEU A 133 -0.96 15.36 -8.14
N ILE A 134 -0.15 14.47 -8.71
CA ILE A 134 1.32 14.57 -8.69
C ILE A 134 1.78 15.85 -9.40
N ALA A 135 1.17 16.23 -10.53
CA ALA A 135 1.52 17.45 -11.23
C ALA A 135 1.21 18.71 -10.41
N ALA A 136 0.06 18.73 -9.72
CA ALA A 136 -0.32 19.83 -8.83
C ALA A 136 0.61 19.89 -7.60
N ASP A 137 0.94 18.75 -7.01
CA ASP A 137 1.87 18.63 -5.89
C ASP A 137 3.25 19.20 -6.24
N LYS A 138 3.81 18.84 -7.41
CA LYS A 138 5.06 19.41 -7.94
C LYS A 138 5.01 20.94 -8.04
N GLN A 139 3.87 21.53 -8.39
CA GLN A 139 3.73 22.99 -8.48
C GLN A 139 3.64 23.66 -7.10
N ALA A 140 3.08 22.98 -6.11
CA ALA A 140 2.90 23.50 -4.75
C ALA A 140 4.18 23.44 -3.90
N LEU A 141 5.11 22.54 -4.22
CA LEU A 141 6.35 22.34 -3.47
C LEU A 141 7.42 23.41 -3.74
N HIS A 142 8.30 23.60 -2.77
CA HIS A 142 9.50 24.42 -2.97
C HIS A 142 10.35 23.87 -4.14
N PRO A 143 10.91 24.74 -5.02
CA PRO A 143 11.64 24.31 -6.21
C PRO A 143 12.84 23.37 -5.97
N SER A 144 13.43 23.38 -4.77
CA SER A 144 14.54 22.47 -4.45
C SER A 144 14.15 21.00 -4.35
N ILE A 145 12.85 20.68 -4.30
CA ILE A 145 12.34 19.32 -4.14
C ILE A 145 11.16 19.00 -5.08
N ASN A 146 10.81 19.85 -6.03
CA ASN A 146 9.65 19.57 -6.91
C ASN A 146 9.95 18.59 -8.06
N ALA A 147 11.20 18.12 -8.19
CA ALA A 147 11.58 17.07 -9.13
C ALA A 147 11.56 15.71 -8.41
N PHE A 148 10.61 14.85 -8.79
CA PHE A 148 10.45 13.46 -8.33
C PHE A 148 9.59 12.67 -9.32
N VAL A 149 9.62 11.35 -9.24
CA VAL A 149 8.73 10.47 -10.02
C VAL A 149 7.37 10.44 -9.35
N GLU A 150 7.33 9.91 -8.13
CA GLU A 150 6.11 9.70 -7.34
C GLU A 150 6.31 10.12 -5.88
N PRO A 151 5.29 10.70 -5.25
CA PRO A 151 5.31 10.97 -3.84
C PRO A 151 4.89 9.69 -3.11
N ILE A 152 5.68 9.25 -2.13
CA ILE A 152 5.45 7.99 -1.44
C ILE A 152 4.72 8.23 -0.12
N LEU A 153 5.20 9.18 0.68
CA LEU A 153 4.60 9.54 1.97
C LEU A 153 4.51 11.05 2.11
N ASP A 154 3.44 11.52 2.75
CA ASP A 154 3.30 12.89 3.26
C ASP A 154 2.67 12.82 4.65
N TRP A 155 3.51 12.91 5.66
CA TRP A 155 3.20 12.56 7.03
C TRP A 155 3.45 13.72 7.97
N GLN A 156 2.72 13.73 9.09
CA GLN A 156 2.92 14.72 10.14
C GLN A 156 3.08 14.02 11.49
N THR A 157 4.09 14.46 12.23
CA THR A 157 4.19 14.25 13.67
C THR A 157 3.68 15.50 14.39
N ALA A 158 3.67 15.49 15.73
CA ALA A 158 3.38 16.68 16.52
C ALA A 158 4.36 17.86 16.28
N LYS A 159 5.53 17.64 15.66
CA LYS A 159 6.57 18.66 15.48
C LYS A 159 7.03 18.86 14.04
N TYR A 160 6.80 17.89 13.16
CA TYR A 160 7.36 17.91 11.82
C TYR A 160 6.32 17.51 10.79
N ARG A 161 6.39 18.13 9.61
CA ARG A 161 5.91 17.52 8.37
C ARG A 161 7.07 16.79 7.71
N ILE A 162 6.83 15.57 7.24
CA ILE A 162 7.82 14.68 6.66
C ILE A 162 7.27 14.17 5.34
N ARG A 163 8.12 14.15 4.33
CA ARG A 163 7.76 13.68 3.00
C ARG A 163 8.81 12.71 2.49
N ILE A 164 8.37 11.62 1.87
CA ILE A 164 9.23 10.73 1.09
C ILE A 164 8.79 10.78 -0.37
N ASP A 165 9.75 10.96 -1.26
CA ASP A 165 9.56 10.90 -2.71
C ASP A 165 10.42 9.79 -3.31
N ASP A 166 9.89 9.09 -4.30
CA ASP A 166 10.68 8.27 -5.22
C ASP A 166 11.24 9.19 -6.31
N LEU A 167 12.56 9.17 -6.49
CA LEU A 167 13.26 9.91 -7.52
C LEU A 167 13.52 9.07 -8.78
N GLY A 168 13.13 7.79 -8.78
CA GLY A 168 13.45 6.81 -9.81
C GLY A 168 14.68 5.97 -9.46
N ASP A 169 14.84 4.85 -10.14
CA ASP A 169 15.98 3.93 -10.03
C ASP A 169 16.27 3.46 -8.58
N GLY A 170 15.22 3.32 -7.77
CA GLY A 170 15.33 2.89 -6.36
C GLY A 170 15.92 3.95 -5.43
N ASN A 171 15.95 5.23 -5.82
CA ASN A 171 16.49 6.32 -5.03
C ASN A 171 15.38 7.14 -4.37
N PHE A 172 15.27 7.07 -3.05
CA PHE A 172 14.30 7.85 -2.29
C PHE A 172 14.90 9.16 -1.76
N ARG A 173 14.05 10.17 -1.60
CA ARG A 173 14.35 11.43 -0.91
C ARG A 173 13.47 11.61 0.32
N TYR A 174 14.10 11.98 1.42
CA TYR A 174 13.43 12.48 2.62
C TYR A 174 13.48 14.00 2.61
N ALA A 175 12.35 14.66 2.85
CA ALA A 175 12.29 16.07 3.17
C ALA A 175 11.48 16.28 4.45
N SER A 176 11.91 17.20 5.30
CA SER A 176 11.11 17.58 6.46
C SER A 176 11.12 19.07 6.74
N TRP A 177 10.05 19.51 7.38
CA TRP A 177 9.83 20.86 7.84
C TRP A 177 9.38 20.84 9.29
N SER A 178 9.72 21.88 10.03
CA SER A 178 9.01 22.24 11.26
C SER A 178 7.51 22.41 10.94
N ILE A 179 6.63 21.95 11.84
CA ILE A 179 5.18 21.82 11.57
C ILE A 179 4.48 23.15 11.20
N ASP A 180 5.06 24.28 11.56
CA ASP A 180 4.58 25.63 11.27
C ASP A 180 4.92 26.12 9.84
N LYS A 181 5.78 25.40 9.12
CA LYS A 181 6.19 25.75 7.75
C LYS A 181 5.30 25.10 6.70
N LYS A 182 5.20 25.77 5.56
CA LYS A 182 4.50 25.26 4.38
C LYS A 182 5.46 24.43 3.53
N THR A 183 4.92 23.52 2.73
CA THR A 183 5.72 22.71 1.79
C THR A 183 6.31 23.53 0.64
N SER A 184 5.76 24.72 0.40
CA SER A 184 6.33 25.74 -0.51
C SER A 184 7.56 26.43 0.06
N ASP A 185 7.78 26.38 1.37
CA ASP A 185 8.98 26.91 2.02
C ASP A 185 10.15 25.93 1.83
N LYS A 186 11.38 26.46 1.88
CA LYS A 186 12.57 25.60 1.81
C LYS A 186 12.55 24.59 2.97
N PRO A 187 12.69 23.28 2.69
CA PRO A 187 12.74 22.26 3.74
C PRO A 187 13.89 22.50 4.71
N ASP A 188 13.68 22.13 5.98
CA ASP A 188 14.71 22.18 7.01
C ASP A 188 15.78 21.11 6.78
N ILE A 189 15.35 19.95 6.30
CA ILE A 189 16.22 18.81 5.99
C ILE A 189 15.81 18.25 4.63
N VAL A 190 16.80 17.94 3.80
CA VAL A 190 16.65 17.14 2.58
C VAL A 190 17.76 16.09 2.58
N LEU A 191 17.39 14.81 2.55
CA LEU A 191 18.31 13.67 2.48
C LEU A 191 17.99 12.83 1.24
N LEU A 192 19.01 12.31 0.59
CA LEU A 192 18.91 11.50 -0.63
C LEU A 192 19.45 10.10 -0.36
N LYS A 193 19.26 9.20 -1.33
CA LYS A 193 19.73 7.81 -1.26
C LYS A 193 19.12 7.06 -0.08
N GLY A 194 17.82 7.25 0.10
CA GLY A 194 17.06 6.44 1.06
C GLY A 194 17.06 4.98 0.64
N GLU A 195 17.15 4.09 1.62
CA GLU A 195 17.03 2.64 1.46
C GLU A 195 15.68 2.20 2.01
N ILE A 196 15.04 1.22 1.37
CA ILE A 196 13.80 0.60 1.85
C ILE A 196 14.07 -0.82 2.33
N GLU A 197 13.53 -1.19 3.49
CA GLU A 197 13.64 -2.53 4.05
C GLU A 197 12.26 -3.04 4.48
N PHE A 198 11.85 -4.20 3.96
CA PHE A 198 10.56 -4.82 4.28
C PHE A 198 10.66 -5.79 5.46
N GLU A 199 9.72 -5.66 6.38
CA GLU A 199 9.57 -6.51 7.55
C GLU A 199 8.65 -7.70 7.23
N GLY A 200 9.25 -8.74 6.65
CA GLY A 200 8.54 -9.94 6.22
C GLY A 200 7.62 -9.69 5.02
N SER A 201 6.57 -10.51 4.87
CA SER A 201 5.67 -10.47 3.71
C SER A 201 4.40 -9.65 3.93
N GLY A 202 4.29 -8.99 5.08
CA GLY A 202 3.10 -8.24 5.46
C GLY A 202 3.02 -6.82 4.86
N GLY A 203 4.14 -6.33 4.34
CA GLY A 203 4.22 -4.99 3.76
C GLY A 203 4.60 -3.91 4.78
N ASN A 204 4.71 -4.20 6.08
CA ASN A 204 5.43 -3.32 7.00
C ASN A 204 6.85 -3.13 6.47
N HIS A 205 7.36 -1.91 6.54
CA HIS A 205 8.68 -1.58 6.00
C HIS A 205 9.20 -0.30 6.62
N SER A 206 10.48 -0.01 6.37
CA SER A 206 11.10 1.23 6.77
C SER A 206 11.81 1.91 5.61
N TYR A 207 11.89 3.24 5.67
CA TYR A 207 12.78 4.05 4.85
C TYR A 207 13.90 4.62 5.71
N THR A 208 15.16 4.34 5.37
CA THR A 208 16.33 4.78 6.13
C THR A 208 17.18 5.75 5.33
N PHE A 209 17.54 6.89 5.95
CA PHE A 209 18.38 7.93 5.37
C PHE A 209 19.55 8.26 6.30
N LYS A 210 20.76 8.44 5.75
CA LYS A 210 21.97 8.73 6.52
C LYS A 210 22.45 10.17 6.30
N ASN A 211 22.91 10.82 7.36
CA ASN A 211 23.52 12.16 7.33
C ASN A 211 24.68 12.24 8.33
N GLY A 212 25.87 11.85 7.89
CA GLY A 212 27.05 11.75 8.76
C GLY A 212 26.80 10.77 9.90
N ARG A 213 26.82 11.26 11.14
CA ARG A 213 26.59 10.47 12.36
C ARG A 213 25.12 10.20 12.66
N TYR A 214 24.21 10.77 11.88
CA TYR A 214 22.76 10.64 12.10
C TYR A 214 22.14 9.66 11.10
N SER A 215 21.15 8.90 11.56
CA SER A 215 20.22 8.18 10.67
C SER A 215 18.78 8.54 11.01
N TYR A 216 17.95 8.61 9.97
CA TYR A 216 16.52 8.91 10.02
C TYR A 216 15.79 7.70 9.49
N VAL A 217 14.93 7.10 10.29
CA VAL A 217 14.19 5.88 9.95
C VAL A 217 12.71 6.21 10.03
N LEU A 218 12.01 6.12 8.90
CA LEU A 218 10.55 6.18 8.85
C LEU A 218 10.01 4.77 8.80
N GLN A 219 9.35 4.37 9.88
CA GLN A 219 8.68 3.08 9.99
C GLN A 219 7.26 3.19 9.44
N VAL A 220 6.85 2.22 8.64
CA VAL A 220 5.54 2.18 7.96
C VAL A 220 4.77 0.95 8.42
N THR A 221 3.59 1.20 8.98
CA THR A 221 2.67 0.16 9.46
C THR A 221 1.59 -0.07 8.40
N VAL A 222 1.68 -1.20 7.71
CA VAL A 222 0.64 -1.71 6.81
C VAL A 222 -0.28 -2.67 7.56
N ILE A 223 0.30 -3.47 8.45
CA ILE A 223 -0.41 -4.38 9.36
C ILE A 223 -0.10 -3.96 10.78
N GLY A 224 -1.15 -3.47 11.45
CA GLY A 224 -1.15 -3.12 12.85
C GLY A 224 -2.46 -3.54 13.52
N CYS A 225 -2.70 -3.05 14.72
CA CYS A 225 -4.02 -3.10 15.35
C CYS A 225 -4.72 -1.73 15.22
N ASP A 226 -5.97 -1.65 15.66
CA ASP A 226 -6.79 -0.42 15.58
C ASP A 226 -6.16 0.80 16.28
N THR A 227 -5.18 0.58 17.15
CA THR A 227 -4.44 1.63 17.88
C THR A 227 -3.05 1.89 17.32
N SER A 228 -2.61 1.16 16.30
CA SER A 228 -1.31 1.39 15.66
C SER A 228 -1.32 2.69 14.87
N PRO A 229 -0.30 3.57 15.04
CA PRO A 229 -0.17 4.71 14.15
C PRO A 229 0.15 4.22 12.73
N PRO A 230 -0.07 5.05 11.69
CA PRO A 230 0.35 4.74 10.31
C PRO A 230 1.86 4.43 10.20
N GLY A 231 2.64 4.96 11.16
CA GLY A 231 4.07 4.81 11.22
C GLY A 231 4.68 5.67 12.33
N TRP A 232 6.00 5.73 12.39
CA TRP A 232 6.71 6.65 13.27
C TRP A 232 8.08 7.04 12.68
N LEU A 233 8.55 8.23 13.05
CA LEU A 233 9.90 8.70 12.79
C LEU A 233 10.81 8.33 13.97
N GLU A 234 11.94 7.72 13.67
CA GLU A 234 13.05 7.58 14.60
C GLU A 234 14.29 8.32 14.07
N VAL A 235 15.03 8.95 14.97
CA VAL A 235 16.33 9.54 14.64
C VAL A 235 17.38 8.99 15.59
N TYR A 236 18.49 8.54 15.02
CA TYR A 236 19.64 8.02 15.77
C TYR A 236 20.84 8.92 15.57
N LYS A 237 21.74 8.92 16.56
CA LYS A 237 23.08 9.49 16.49
C LYS A 237 24.08 8.48 17.03
N ASP A 238 25.06 8.09 16.23
CA ASP A 238 26.05 7.06 16.61
C ASP A 238 25.32 5.82 17.18
N ASP A 239 24.29 5.33 16.46
CA ASP A 239 23.42 4.20 16.79
C ASP A 239 22.55 4.34 18.06
N LYS A 240 22.60 5.48 18.75
CA LYS A 240 21.70 5.78 19.87
C LYS A 240 20.47 6.54 19.40
N ARG A 241 19.27 6.00 19.64
CA ARG A 241 18.00 6.70 19.37
C ARG A 241 17.90 7.98 20.21
N ILE A 242 17.72 9.11 19.55
CA ILE A 242 17.57 10.44 20.16
C ILE A 242 16.17 11.04 19.95
N LEU A 243 15.39 10.50 19.01
CA LEU A 243 14.01 10.91 18.73
C LEU A 243 13.16 9.68 18.38
N SER A 244 11.91 9.66 18.86
CA SER A 244 10.85 8.77 18.38
C SER A 244 9.56 9.59 18.37
N GLN A 245 8.85 9.63 17.25
CA GLN A 245 7.59 10.35 17.11
C GLN A 245 6.61 9.62 16.21
N ASP A 246 5.44 9.32 16.76
CA ASP A 246 4.35 8.72 16.01
C ASP A 246 3.83 9.70 14.95
N ILE A 247 3.41 9.13 13.83
CA ILE A 247 2.66 9.84 12.81
C ILE A 247 1.22 10.00 13.29
N ILE A 248 0.73 11.24 13.28
CA ILE A 248 -0.61 11.61 13.74
C ILE A 248 -1.54 11.99 12.58
N ASN A 249 -1.00 12.22 11.39
CA ASN A 249 -1.75 12.58 10.19
C ASN A 249 -0.98 12.16 8.93
N THR A 250 -1.69 11.65 7.94
CA THR A 250 -1.20 11.28 6.61
C THR A 250 -1.93 12.10 5.55
N GLY A 251 -1.25 12.48 4.47
CA GLY A 251 -1.83 13.26 3.37
C GLY A 251 -2.79 12.48 2.45
N SER A 252 -3.11 11.24 2.81
CA SER A 252 -4.02 10.30 2.13
C SER A 252 -5.47 10.48 2.54
#